data_AF-A0A2E2A2B3-F1
#
_entry.id   AF-A0A2E2A2B3-F1
#
_cell.length_a   1.000
_cell.length_b   1.000
_cell.length_c   1.000
_cell.angle_alpha   90.00
_cell.angle_beta   90.00
_cell.angle_gamma   90.00
#
_symmetry.space_group_name_H-M   'P 1'
#
loop_
_entity.id
_entity.type
_entity.pdbx_description
1 polymer ?
#
loop_
_entity_poly.entity_id
_entity_poly.type
_entity_poly.pdbx_seq_one_letter_code
_entity_poly.pdbx_strand_id
1 'polypeptide(L)'
;MKKVITVYLFSIIFSSIDYNSQIQPIWDNSCGNCHLGSSLGGLNLSNYNNLMSSNTVVPGNYQSSELYDRITRSESQPGDMPPTGSLSQEEIDLIAQWIQEGALEFPITDECEDGYIYYEDIPQNTCIVFDDSNCFLSQDIEALQDISSTNNLNFEENPLYLGFQNWSNGRLTRLIVGNNSNGGNITLTELPESIGDLDGLVQLYIDDNELTELPESIGNLSNLLYLIANFNNLIALPDSLGDLSSLIWLDVGYNQIGYIPESIGSLDNLIYLWLFDNEISSVPESICNLGVDWNGYDVNFAPYFGIGGNLLCEEPNIPECVATSENFDIALDQFYYSFTVVHEQDCPDIAGDANLDGEINVLDVVTLVNYITGNIDLDDNAVAAADVNNDENIDVLDVVTLVNLILRR
;
A
#
# COMPACT_ATOMS: atom_id res chain seq x y z
N MET A 1 9.61 -55.49 45.43
CA MET A 1 8.96 -55.87 44.16
C MET A 1 8.18 -54.67 43.65
N LYS A 2 8.74 -53.90 42.71
CA LYS A 2 8.06 -52.76 42.09
C LYS A 2 7.25 -53.24 40.88
N LYS A 3 6.00 -52.78 40.79
CA LYS A 3 5.04 -53.11 39.73
C LYS A 3 5.52 -52.53 38.38
N VAL A 4 5.43 -53.37 37.35
CA VAL A 4 5.67 -53.05 35.95
C VAL A 4 4.53 -52.16 35.44
N ILE A 5 4.86 -51.06 34.79
CA ILE A 5 3.94 -50.27 33.97
C ILE A 5 4.22 -50.64 32.52
N THR A 6 3.19 -51.14 31.83
CA THR A 6 3.21 -51.46 30.41
C THR A 6 3.02 -50.18 29.60
N VAL A 7 4.00 -49.86 28.75
CA VAL A 7 3.87 -48.83 27.71
C VAL A 7 3.64 -49.56 26.39
N TYR A 8 2.52 -49.28 25.72
CA TYR A 8 2.30 -49.71 24.34
C TYR A 8 3.07 -48.77 23.42
N LEU A 9 4.19 -49.24 22.86
CA LEU A 9 4.82 -48.63 21.70
C LEU A 9 4.10 -49.14 20.45
N PHE A 10 3.44 -48.25 19.72
CA PHE A 10 3.06 -48.51 18.34
C PHE A 10 4.35 -48.68 17.53
N SER A 11 4.54 -49.88 16.99
CA SER A 11 5.62 -50.20 16.06
C SER A 11 5.32 -49.60 14.70
N ILE A 12 6.04 -48.54 14.32
CA ILE A 12 6.12 -48.10 12.93
C ILE A 12 6.88 -49.18 12.16
N ILE A 13 6.23 -49.78 11.16
CA ILE A 13 6.88 -50.69 10.22
C ILE A 13 7.74 -49.80 9.32
N PHE A 14 9.05 -49.75 9.59
CA PHE A 14 10.00 -49.30 8.58
C PHE A 14 10.12 -50.40 7.53
N SER A 15 9.73 -50.11 6.30
CA SER A 15 10.15 -50.88 5.14
C SER A 15 11.68 -50.88 5.11
N SER A 16 12.30 -52.05 5.25
CA SER A 16 13.74 -52.21 5.06
C SER A 16 14.02 -52.20 3.56
N ILE A 17 14.56 -51.09 3.08
CA ILE A 17 15.11 -50.95 1.73
C ILE A 17 16.37 -51.82 1.59
N ASP A 18 16.45 -52.58 0.50
CA ASP A 18 17.64 -53.36 0.11
C ASP A 18 18.63 -52.44 -0.63
N TYR A 19 19.76 -52.18 0.03
CA TYR A 19 20.79 -51.24 -0.40
C TYR A 19 21.69 -51.74 -1.56
N ASN A 20 21.41 -52.91 -2.15
CA ASN A 20 22.10 -53.37 -3.36
C ASN A 20 21.31 -53.17 -4.67
N SER A 21 20.09 -52.62 -4.60
CA SER A 21 19.22 -52.38 -5.77
C SER A 21 18.65 -50.97 -5.83
N GLN A 22 19.16 -50.05 -5.00
CA GLN A 22 18.78 -48.65 -5.02
C GLN A 22 20.07 -47.84 -5.05
N ILE A 23 20.27 -47.06 -6.11
CA ILE A 23 21.32 -46.07 -6.18
C ILE A 23 21.12 -45.12 -4.99
N GLN A 24 21.92 -45.29 -3.96
CA GLN A 24 22.44 -44.16 -3.22
C GLN A 24 23.92 -44.19 -3.57
N PRO A 25 24.40 -43.38 -4.53
CA PRO A 25 25.06 -42.12 -4.14
C PRO A 25 25.26 -41.11 -5.30
N ILE A 26 24.88 -39.83 -5.19
CA ILE A 26 25.61 -38.84 -6.03
C ILE A 26 26.87 -38.35 -5.31
N TRP A 27 26.88 -38.26 -3.97
CA TRP A 27 28.04 -37.76 -3.24
C TRP A 27 28.33 -38.58 -1.97
N ASP A 28 29.49 -39.22 -1.96
CA ASP A 28 30.08 -39.86 -0.79
C ASP A 28 30.42 -38.82 0.30
N ASN A 29 30.18 -39.16 1.57
CA ASN A 29 30.59 -38.40 2.76
C ASN A 29 32.11 -38.10 2.83
N SER A 30 32.93 -38.69 1.97
CA SER A 30 34.35 -38.36 1.80
C SER A 30 34.61 -37.02 1.07
N CYS A 31 33.59 -36.40 0.45
CA CYS A 31 33.76 -35.19 -0.34
C CYS A 31 33.32 -33.92 0.41
N GLY A 32 34.27 -33.17 0.96
CA GLY A 32 33.99 -31.94 1.72
C GLY A 32 33.43 -30.76 0.92
N ASN A 33 33.41 -30.82 -0.42
CA ASN A 33 33.02 -29.70 -1.29
C ASN A 33 31.96 -30.07 -2.36
N CYS A 34 31.29 -31.22 -2.24
CA CYS A 34 30.37 -31.69 -3.28
C CYS A 34 28.98 -31.02 -3.26
N HIS A 35 28.63 -30.30 -2.19
CA HIS A 35 27.28 -29.73 -2.01
C HIS A 35 27.14 -28.24 -2.34
N LEU A 36 28.22 -27.54 -2.69
CA LEU A 36 28.16 -26.09 -2.88
C LEU A 36 28.91 -25.68 -4.13
N GLY A 37 28.15 -25.20 -5.11
CA GLY A 37 28.66 -24.55 -6.30
C GLY A 37 29.61 -23.41 -5.89
N SER A 38 30.90 -23.67 -5.94
CA SER A 38 31.91 -22.63 -5.98
C SER A 38 32.94 -22.95 -7.06
N SER A 39 32.80 -22.19 -8.15
CA SER A 39 33.88 -21.74 -9.03
C SER A 39 34.75 -22.78 -9.74
N LEU A 40 34.17 -23.78 -10.44
CA LEU A 40 34.65 -24.35 -11.72
C LEU A 40 33.98 -25.73 -11.96
N GLY A 41 32.75 -25.74 -12.49
CA GLY A 41 32.23 -26.90 -13.25
C GLY A 41 31.30 -27.91 -12.56
N GLY A 42 30.92 -27.76 -11.28
CA GLY A 42 29.96 -28.68 -10.64
C GLY A 42 28.52 -28.51 -11.16
N LEU A 43 27.79 -29.63 -11.37
CA LEU A 43 26.33 -29.61 -11.60
C LEU A 43 25.62 -29.20 -10.31
N ASN A 44 24.84 -28.12 -10.35
CA ASN A 44 23.96 -27.77 -9.25
C ASN A 44 22.68 -28.60 -9.35
N LEU A 45 22.52 -29.55 -8.43
CA LEU A 45 21.34 -30.41 -8.35
C LEU A 45 20.18 -29.76 -7.58
N SER A 46 20.17 -28.45 -7.33
CA SER A 46 19.08 -27.81 -6.56
C SER A 46 17.83 -27.54 -7.39
N ASN A 47 17.90 -27.59 -8.72
CA ASN A 47 16.73 -27.43 -9.60
C ASN A 47 16.95 -28.11 -10.97
N TYR A 48 15.86 -28.33 -11.72
CA TYR A 48 15.89 -28.96 -13.03
C TYR A 48 16.52 -28.07 -14.13
N ASN A 49 16.44 -26.75 -13.97
CA ASN A 49 16.97 -25.77 -14.93
C ASN A 49 18.49 -25.89 -15.14
N ASN A 50 19.22 -26.35 -14.11
CA ASN A 50 20.67 -26.57 -14.17
C ASN A 50 21.06 -27.96 -14.68
N LEU A 51 20.10 -28.82 -15.00
CA LEU A 51 20.31 -30.18 -15.51
C LEU A 51 20.08 -30.31 -17.02
N MET A 52 19.50 -29.29 -17.66
CA MET A 52 19.08 -29.31 -19.06
C MET A 52 19.70 -28.15 -19.84
N SER A 53 19.94 -28.36 -21.14
CA SER A 53 20.60 -27.36 -22.00
C SER A 53 19.75 -26.12 -22.35
N SER A 54 18.52 -25.98 -21.85
CA SER A 54 17.62 -24.85 -22.14
C SER A 54 16.56 -24.58 -21.05
N ASN A 55 16.03 -23.35 -21.01
CA ASN A 55 14.97 -22.87 -20.09
C ASN A 55 13.56 -23.36 -20.46
N THR A 56 13.41 -24.45 -21.21
CA THR A 56 12.09 -24.93 -21.67
C THR A 56 11.88 -26.37 -21.23
N VAL A 57 10.89 -26.58 -20.37
CA VAL A 57 10.49 -27.91 -19.88
C VAL A 57 9.96 -28.73 -21.05
N VAL A 58 10.73 -29.76 -21.47
CA VAL A 58 10.23 -30.80 -22.37
C VAL A 58 10.56 -32.16 -21.75
N PRO A 59 9.58 -32.82 -21.11
CA PRO A 59 9.69 -34.22 -20.76
C PRO A 59 9.95 -35.05 -22.03
N GLY A 60 10.88 -36.00 -21.98
CA GLY A 60 10.96 -37.06 -22.97
C GLY A 60 12.20 -37.14 -23.87
N ASN A 61 13.27 -36.40 -23.59
CA ASN A 61 14.55 -36.53 -24.29
C ASN A 61 15.76 -36.41 -23.33
N TYR A 62 16.08 -37.49 -22.62
CA TYR A 62 17.24 -37.51 -21.72
C TYR A 62 18.58 -37.26 -22.45
N GLN A 63 18.67 -37.56 -23.75
CA GLN A 63 19.90 -37.39 -24.54
C GLN A 63 20.32 -35.92 -24.71
N SER A 64 19.42 -34.96 -24.45
CA SER A 64 19.74 -33.52 -24.44
C SER A 64 20.00 -32.95 -23.05
N SER A 65 20.03 -33.79 -22.00
CA SER A 65 20.31 -33.32 -20.65
C SER A 65 21.81 -33.17 -20.40
N GLU A 66 22.19 -32.12 -19.65
CA GLU A 66 23.58 -31.86 -19.29
C GLU A 66 24.13 -32.96 -18.37
N LEU A 67 23.26 -33.54 -17.52
CA LEU A 67 23.60 -34.70 -16.70
C LEU A 67 23.92 -35.93 -17.56
N TYR A 68 23.09 -36.26 -18.55
CA TYR A 68 23.33 -37.41 -19.43
C TYR A 68 24.59 -37.23 -20.28
N ASP A 69 24.84 -36.01 -20.79
CA ASP A 69 26.07 -35.68 -21.50
C ASP A 69 27.31 -35.88 -20.62
N ARG A 70 27.26 -35.45 -19.35
CA ARG A 70 28.40 -35.56 -18.43
C ARG A 70 28.71 -37.01 -18.02
N ILE A 71 27.69 -37.87 -17.89
CA ILE A 71 27.92 -39.29 -17.52
C ILE A 71 28.26 -40.18 -18.72
N THR A 72 27.92 -39.77 -19.95
CA THR A 72 28.19 -40.55 -21.18
C THR A 72 29.36 -40.05 -22.02
N ARG A 73 29.90 -38.86 -21.73
CA ARG A 73 31.03 -38.32 -22.49
C ARG A 73 32.30 -39.13 -22.33
N SER A 74 33.08 -39.16 -23.42
CA SER A 74 34.32 -39.94 -23.55
C SER A 74 35.45 -39.53 -22.61
N GLU A 75 35.47 -38.29 -22.12
CA GLU A 75 36.49 -37.79 -21.18
C GLU A 75 35.85 -36.91 -20.10
N SER A 76 36.19 -37.19 -18.85
CA SER A 76 35.72 -36.45 -17.67
C SER A 76 36.46 -35.12 -17.52
N GLN A 77 35.75 -34.04 -17.19
CA GLN A 77 36.32 -32.72 -16.87
C GLN A 77 36.28 -32.46 -15.35
N PRO A 78 37.08 -31.52 -14.84
CA PRO A 78 36.99 -31.08 -13.45
C PRO A 78 35.56 -30.65 -13.09
N GLY A 79 34.98 -31.27 -12.05
CA GLY A 79 33.59 -31.03 -11.62
C GLY A 79 32.58 -32.07 -12.13
N ASP A 80 32.98 -33.01 -12.99
CA ASP A 80 32.14 -34.15 -13.33
C ASP A 80 32.07 -35.15 -12.21
N MET A 81 30.85 -35.56 -11.89
CA MET A 81 30.61 -36.69 -11.01
C MET A 81 29.41 -37.50 -11.50
N PRO A 82 29.55 -38.83 -11.64
CA PRO A 82 30.78 -39.59 -11.42
C PRO A 82 31.73 -39.50 -12.64
N PRO A 83 33.06 -39.71 -12.48
CA PRO A 83 34.01 -39.63 -13.59
C PRO A 83 33.70 -40.65 -14.70
N THR A 84 34.02 -40.34 -15.96
CA THR A 84 33.77 -41.23 -17.11
C THR A 84 34.24 -42.68 -16.83
N GLY A 85 33.37 -43.65 -17.12
CA GLY A 85 33.65 -45.08 -16.99
C GLY A 85 33.44 -45.67 -15.58
N SER A 86 32.95 -44.87 -14.64
CA SER A 86 32.60 -45.31 -13.28
C SER A 86 31.22 -45.95 -13.17
N LEU A 87 30.32 -45.67 -14.12
CA LEU A 87 28.99 -46.26 -14.21
C LEU A 87 28.98 -47.39 -15.25
N SER A 88 28.28 -48.46 -14.93
CA SER A 88 27.90 -49.50 -15.89
C SER A 88 26.82 -48.99 -16.85
N GLN A 89 26.67 -49.66 -18.00
CA GLN A 89 25.63 -49.28 -18.96
C GLN A 89 24.21 -49.41 -18.36
N GLU A 90 23.98 -50.40 -17.49
CA GLU A 90 22.70 -50.58 -16.79
C GLU A 90 22.39 -49.41 -15.85
N GLU A 91 23.41 -48.87 -15.17
CA GLU A 91 23.26 -47.68 -14.31
C GLU A 91 23.03 -46.40 -15.13
N ILE A 92 23.70 -46.27 -16.28
CA ILE A 92 23.47 -45.15 -17.22
C ILE A 92 22.04 -45.20 -17.79
N ASP A 93 21.57 -46.39 -18.19
CA ASP A 93 20.22 -46.59 -18.72
C ASP A 93 19.15 -46.31 -17.66
N LEU A 94 19.42 -46.66 -16.39
CA LEU A 94 18.53 -46.36 -15.27
C LEU A 94 18.46 -44.84 -14.98
N ILE A 95 19.59 -44.14 -14.99
CA ILE A 95 19.63 -42.67 -14.85
C ILE A 95 18.90 -41.99 -16.01
N ALA A 96 19.10 -42.48 -17.24
CA ALA A 96 18.37 -42.01 -18.42
C ALA A 96 16.85 -42.21 -18.29
N GLN A 97 16.42 -43.36 -17.76
CA GLN A 97 15.03 -43.63 -17.45
C GLN A 97 14.48 -42.67 -16.38
N TRP A 98 15.25 -42.36 -15.33
CA TRP A 98 14.84 -41.39 -14.31
C TRP A 98 14.69 -39.97 -14.85
N ILE A 99 15.59 -39.53 -15.74
CA ILE A 99 15.47 -38.25 -16.45
C ILE A 99 14.24 -38.27 -17.37
N GLN A 100 13.98 -39.39 -18.05
CA GLN A 100 12.83 -39.59 -18.94
C GLN A 100 11.49 -39.59 -18.16
N GLU A 101 11.47 -40.13 -16.94
CA GLU A 101 10.30 -40.28 -16.07
C GLU A 101 10.09 -39.09 -15.12
N GLY A 102 11.04 -38.15 -15.03
CA GLY A 102 11.00 -37.05 -14.07
C GLY A 102 11.22 -37.49 -12.61
N ALA A 103 11.82 -38.66 -12.39
CA ALA A 103 11.92 -39.33 -11.09
C ALA A 103 12.96 -38.72 -10.12
N LEU A 104 13.59 -37.61 -10.47
CA LEU A 104 14.33 -36.77 -9.51
C LEU A 104 13.32 -35.90 -8.75
N GLU A 105 12.54 -36.54 -7.88
CA GLU A 105 11.73 -35.82 -6.90
C GLU A 105 12.69 -35.12 -5.91
N PHE A 106 12.98 -33.85 -6.17
CA PHE A 106 13.36 -32.97 -5.08
C PHE A 106 12.13 -32.83 -4.18
N PRO A 107 12.28 -32.80 -2.85
CA PRO A 107 11.20 -32.33 -2.01
C PRO A 107 11.02 -30.85 -2.34
N ILE A 108 10.18 -30.55 -3.33
CA ILE A 108 9.43 -29.32 -3.28
C ILE A 108 8.46 -29.61 -2.15
N THR A 109 8.70 -29.04 -0.97
CA THR A 109 7.60 -28.90 -0.03
C THR A 109 6.69 -27.84 -0.64
N ASP A 110 5.85 -28.26 -1.60
CA ASP A 110 4.68 -27.52 -2.10
C ASP A 110 3.63 -27.32 -1.00
N GLU A 111 3.93 -27.75 0.23
CA GLU A 111 3.11 -27.54 1.41
C GLU A 111 3.58 -26.25 2.09
N CYS A 112 2.93 -25.15 1.75
CA CYS A 112 2.94 -23.98 2.63
C CYS A 112 2.46 -24.39 4.03
N GLU A 113 2.92 -23.68 5.06
CA GLU A 113 2.43 -23.89 6.42
C GLU A 113 0.90 -23.70 6.48
N ASP A 114 0.24 -24.35 7.45
CA ASP A 114 -1.21 -24.19 7.66
C ASP A 114 -1.58 -22.70 7.76
N GLY A 115 -2.53 -22.26 6.94
CA GLY A 115 -2.95 -20.85 6.85
C GLY A 115 -2.27 -20.04 5.75
N TYR A 116 -1.37 -20.63 4.97
CA TYR A 116 -0.78 -20.02 3.78
C TYR A 116 -1.27 -20.70 2.50
N ILE A 117 -1.37 -19.92 1.42
CA ILE A 117 -1.79 -20.33 0.09
C ILE A 117 -0.57 -20.28 -0.84
N TYR A 118 -0.34 -21.37 -1.57
CA TYR A 118 0.70 -21.45 -2.58
C TYR A 118 0.21 -20.84 -3.90
N TYR A 119 1.00 -19.95 -4.50
CA TYR A 119 0.80 -19.46 -5.87
C TYR A 119 2.01 -19.82 -6.74
N GLU A 120 1.76 -20.60 -7.80
CA GLU A 120 2.80 -20.98 -8.78
C GLU A 120 3.25 -19.78 -9.62
N ASP A 121 2.28 -18.97 -10.09
CA ASP A 121 2.51 -17.82 -10.95
C ASP A 121 2.43 -16.51 -10.15
N ILE A 122 3.59 -15.89 -9.89
CA ILE A 122 3.68 -14.59 -9.22
C ILE A 122 3.94 -13.48 -10.27
N PRO A 123 3.11 -12.41 -10.33
CA PRO A 123 3.29 -11.31 -11.28
C PRO A 123 4.60 -10.52 -11.06
N GLN A 124 5.65 -10.84 -11.81
CA GLN A 124 7.02 -10.31 -11.57
C GLN A 124 7.17 -8.78 -11.68
N ASN A 125 6.29 -8.10 -12.43
CA ASN A 125 6.38 -6.64 -12.61
C ASN A 125 5.66 -5.86 -11.51
N THR A 126 4.77 -6.52 -10.76
CA THR A 126 3.90 -5.87 -9.79
C THR A 126 4.01 -6.49 -8.41
N CYS A 127 4.50 -7.71 -8.25
CA CYS A 127 4.65 -8.38 -6.97
C CYS A 127 6.13 -8.68 -6.69
N ILE A 128 6.68 -8.06 -5.63
CA ILE A 128 8.03 -8.32 -5.13
C ILE A 128 7.93 -9.13 -3.85
N VAL A 129 8.55 -10.31 -3.83
CA VAL A 129 8.64 -11.17 -2.64
C VAL A 129 10.07 -11.17 -2.11
N PHE A 130 10.28 -10.70 -0.88
CA PHE A 130 11.62 -10.50 -0.32
C PHE A 130 12.30 -11.75 0.24
N ASP A 131 11.53 -12.81 0.52
CA ASP A 131 12.01 -14.08 1.06
C ASP A 131 12.10 -15.20 0.02
N ASP A 132 11.90 -14.85 -1.26
CA ASP A 132 11.83 -15.78 -2.39
C ASP A 132 10.78 -16.90 -2.21
N SER A 133 9.77 -16.69 -1.35
CA SER A 133 8.69 -17.67 -1.10
C SER A 133 7.54 -17.55 -2.10
N ASN A 134 6.81 -18.64 -2.27
CA ASN A 134 5.57 -18.70 -3.05
C ASN A 134 4.33 -18.90 -2.16
N CYS A 135 4.48 -18.66 -0.85
CA CYS A 135 3.45 -18.90 0.16
C CYS A 135 2.97 -17.58 0.75
N PHE A 136 1.67 -17.34 0.66
CA PHE A 136 1.04 -16.08 1.05
C PHE A 136 -0.03 -16.35 2.11
N LEU A 137 -0.09 -15.56 3.19
CA LEU A 137 -1.06 -15.77 4.24
C LEU A 137 -2.48 -15.68 3.66
N SER A 138 -3.32 -16.68 3.94
CA SER A 138 -4.66 -16.78 3.35
C SER A 138 -5.52 -15.55 3.65
N GLN A 139 -5.39 -14.99 4.86
CA GLN A 139 -6.07 -13.77 5.28
C GLN A 139 -5.73 -12.56 4.39
N ASP A 140 -4.44 -12.35 4.10
CA ASP A 140 -4.03 -11.23 3.24
C ASP A 140 -4.51 -11.44 1.80
N ILE A 141 -4.52 -12.69 1.32
CA ILE A 141 -5.06 -13.05 0.01
C ILE A 141 -6.57 -12.82 -0.06
N GLU A 142 -7.33 -13.18 0.98
CA GLU A 142 -8.77 -12.94 1.09
C GLU A 142 -9.08 -11.43 1.06
N ALA A 143 -8.32 -10.60 1.77
CA ALA A 143 -8.47 -9.14 1.69
C ALA A 143 -8.24 -8.58 0.27
N LEU A 144 -7.22 -9.08 -0.45
CA LEU A 144 -7.01 -8.70 -1.86
C LEU A 144 -8.15 -9.17 -2.78
N GLN A 145 -8.74 -10.34 -2.51
CA GLN A 145 -9.91 -10.85 -3.25
C GLN A 145 -11.13 -9.96 -3.01
N ASP A 146 -11.36 -9.57 -1.77
CA ASP A 146 -12.47 -8.70 -1.40
C ASP A 146 -12.33 -7.34 -2.09
N ILE A 147 -11.15 -6.71 -2.03
CA ILE A 147 -10.88 -5.44 -2.73
C ILE A 147 -11.20 -5.58 -4.22
N SER A 148 -10.74 -6.68 -4.83
CA SER A 148 -10.99 -6.95 -6.25
C SER A 148 -12.48 -7.11 -6.54
N SER A 149 -13.19 -7.87 -5.72
CA SER A 149 -14.61 -8.17 -5.91
C SER A 149 -15.52 -6.96 -5.72
N THR A 150 -15.27 -6.16 -4.67
CA THR A 150 -15.99 -4.92 -4.37
C THR A 150 -15.87 -3.90 -5.50
N ASN A 151 -14.70 -3.87 -6.15
CA ASN A 151 -14.42 -2.96 -7.27
C ASN A 151 -14.71 -3.56 -8.65
N ASN A 152 -15.39 -4.72 -8.72
CA ASN A 152 -15.70 -5.43 -9.96
C ASN A 152 -14.47 -5.71 -10.85
N LEU A 153 -13.30 -5.90 -10.23
CA LEU A 153 -12.06 -6.21 -10.90
C LEU A 153 -11.99 -7.71 -11.18
N ASN A 154 -11.71 -8.07 -12.43
CA ASN A 154 -11.60 -9.46 -12.84
C ASN A 154 -10.13 -9.92 -12.81
N PHE A 155 -9.72 -10.47 -11.67
CA PHE A 155 -8.47 -11.20 -11.52
C PHE A 155 -8.71 -12.69 -11.26
N GLU A 156 -9.81 -13.26 -11.78
CA GLU A 156 -10.55 -14.50 -11.43
C GLU A 156 -9.80 -15.73 -10.84
N GLU A 157 -8.47 -15.80 -10.86
CA GLU A 157 -7.67 -16.88 -10.24
C GLU A 157 -6.50 -16.40 -9.36
N ASN A 158 -6.07 -15.13 -9.43
CA ASN A 158 -4.86 -14.66 -8.74
C ASN A 158 -4.95 -13.19 -8.28
N PRO A 159 -5.22 -12.95 -6.98
CA PRO A 159 -5.30 -11.61 -6.37
C PRO A 159 -3.96 -10.85 -6.37
N LEU A 160 -2.84 -11.52 -6.67
CA LEU A 160 -1.52 -10.88 -6.77
C LEU A 160 -1.42 -9.92 -7.99
N TYR A 161 -2.41 -9.91 -8.87
CA TYR A 161 -2.51 -8.93 -9.97
C TYR A 161 -3.13 -7.59 -9.52
N LEU A 162 -3.63 -7.49 -8.29
CA LEU A 162 -4.18 -6.24 -7.74
C LEU A 162 -3.04 -5.26 -7.42
N GLY A 163 -2.78 -4.33 -8.34
CA GLY A 163 -1.80 -3.26 -8.16
C GLY A 163 -0.38 -3.79 -7.93
N PHE A 164 0.48 -2.93 -7.36
CA PHE A 164 1.83 -3.30 -6.98
C PHE A 164 1.92 -3.65 -5.49
N GLN A 165 2.66 -4.70 -5.19
CA GLN A 165 2.69 -5.38 -3.91
C GLN A 165 4.13 -5.71 -3.50
N ASN A 166 4.43 -5.54 -2.22
CA ASN A 166 5.61 -6.13 -1.61
C ASN A 166 5.22 -7.12 -0.51
N TRP A 167 5.87 -8.28 -0.51
CA TRP A 167 5.61 -9.35 0.44
C TRP A 167 6.87 -9.75 1.20
N SER A 168 6.70 -10.10 2.48
CA SER A 168 7.77 -10.63 3.33
C SER A 168 7.20 -11.67 4.28
N ASN A 169 7.78 -12.87 4.34
CA ASN A 169 7.32 -13.99 5.17
C ASN A 169 5.84 -14.32 4.91
N GLY A 170 5.45 -14.26 3.64
CA GLY A 170 4.07 -14.41 3.16
C GLY A 170 3.06 -13.36 3.64
N ARG A 171 3.50 -12.24 4.22
CA ARG A 171 2.64 -11.10 4.62
C ARG A 171 2.78 -9.93 3.66
N LEU A 172 1.66 -9.27 3.37
CA LEU A 172 1.64 -8.07 2.54
C LEU A 172 2.17 -6.88 3.35
N THR A 173 3.22 -6.24 2.83
CA THR A 173 3.90 -5.12 3.51
C THR A 173 3.72 -3.79 2.79
N ARG A 174 3.46 -3.82 1.48
CA ARG A 174 3.14 -2.64 0.68
C ARG A 174 2.06 -2.98 -0.33
N LEU A 175 1.09 -2.10 -0.46
CA LEU A 175 0.08 -2.13 -1.50
C LEU A 175 0.01 -0.76 -2.19
N ILE A 176 0.09 -0.75 -3.52
CA ILE A 176 -0.10 0.43 -4.37
C ILE A 176 -1.17 0.09 -5.39
N VAL A 177 -2.30 0.80 -5.37
CA VAL A 177 -3.38 0.62 -6.34
C VAL A 177 -3.81 2.01 -6.82
N GLY A 178 -3.88 2.20 -8.13
CA GLY A 178 -4.28 3.50 -8.69
C GLY A 178 -3.91 3.61 -10.17
N ASN A 179 -4.24 4.77 -10.75
CA ASN A 179 -3.95 5.06 -12.15
C ASN A 179 -2.55 5.67 -12.40
N ASN A 180 -1.61 5.39 -11.50
CA ASN A 180 -0.20 5.77 -11.66
C ASN A 180 0.64 4.60 -12.23
N SER A 181 1.89 4.87 -12.64
CA SER A 181 2.73 3.88 -13.33
C SER A 181 3.02 2.61 -12.52
N ASN A 182 2.81 2.66 -11.19
CA ASN A 182 3.01 1.53 -10.30
C ASN A 182 1.69 0.98 -9.73
N GLY A 183 0.56 1.68 -9.87
CA GLY A 183 -0.75 1.30 -9.32
C GLY A 183 -1.53 0.28 -10.16
N GLY A 184 -0.95 -0.18 -11.27
CA GLY A 184 -1.53 -1.21 -12.12
C GLY A 184 -2.57 -0.71 -13.12
N ASN A 185 -2.79 0.62 -13.23
CA ASN A 185 -3.89 1.22 -14.01
C ASN A 185 -5.25 0.63 -13.57
N ILE A 186 -5.44 0.61 -12.26
CA ILE A 186 -6.63 0.12 -11.57
C ILE A 186 -7.28 1.32 -10.90
N THR A 187 -8.61 1.41 -11.00
CA THR A 187 -9.40 2.41 -10.29
C THR A 187 -10.23 1.71 -9.24
N LEU A 188 -10.05 2.11 -8.00
CA LEU A 188 -10.87 1.71 -6.86
C LEU A 188 -11.98 2.73 -6.65
N THR A 189 -13.19 2.24 -6.44
CA THR A 189 -14.38 3.01 -6.03
C THR A 189 -14.73 2.81 -4.56
N GLU A 190 -14.29 1.69 -3.96
CA GLU A 190 -14.56 1.36 -2.55
C GLU A 190 -13.42 0.51 -1.95
N LEU A 191 -13.19 0.64 -0.64
CA LEU A 191 -12.33 -0.26 0.13
C LEU A 191 -13.18 -1.10 1.10
N PRO A 192 -13.11 -2.44 1.05
CA PRO A 192 -13.85 -3.31 1.95
C PRO A 192 -13.26 -3.30 3.37
N GLU A 193 -14.07 -3.70 4.35
CA GLU A 193 -13.63 -3.82 5.76
C GLU A 193 -12.50 -4.83 5.99
N SER A 194 -12.28 -5.77 5.05
CA SER A 194 -11.15 -6.71 5.13
C SER A 194 -9.80 -6.04 4.87
N ILE A 195 -9.75 -4.75 4.47
CA ILE A 195 -8.48 -4.01 4.45
C ILE A 195 -7.81 -4.02 5.82
N GLY A 196 -8.57 -3.95 6.92
CA GLY A 196 -8.03 -3.98 8.27
C GLY A 196 -7.45 -5.32 8.70
N ASP A 197 -7.67 -6.38 7.93
CA ASP A 197 -7.05 -7.70 8.18
C ASP A 197 -5.58 -7.73 7.71
N LEU A 198 -5.13 -6.74 6.94
CA LEU A 198 -3.73 -6.61 6.49
C LEU A 198 -2.83 -6.06 7.59
N ASP A 199 -2.83 -6.68 8.78
CA ASP A 199 -2.12 -6.16 9.96
C ASP A 199 -0.58 -6.10 9.79
N GLY A 200 -0.02 -6.73 8.75
CA GLY A 200 1.39 -6.62 8.35
C GLY A 200 1.71 -5.44 7.42
N LEU A 201 0.69 -4.69 6.96
CA LEU A 201 0.85 -3.62 5.99
C LEU A 201 1.57 -2.41 6.59
N VAL A 202 2.63 -1.99 5.91
CA VAL A 202 3.48 -0.85 6.30
C VAL A 202 3.20 0.37 5.41
N GLN A 203 2.78 0.12 4.17
CA GLN A 203 2.62 1.15 3.15
C GLN A 203 1.34 0.91 2.34
N LEU A 204 0.40 1.85 2.40
CA LEU A 204 -0.81 1.85 1.59
C LEU A 204 -0.84 3.11 0.72
N TYR A 205 -0.76 2.91 -0.59
CA TYR A 205 -0.88 3.94 -1.61
C TYR A 205 -2.13 3.65 -2.44
N ILE A 206 -3.12 4.51 -2.29
CA ILE A 206 -4.43 4.46 -2.96
C ILE A 206 -4.74 5.82 -3.57
N ASP A 207 -3.69 6.58 -3.92
CA ASP A 207 -3.78 7.85 -4.63
C ASP A 207 -4.36 7.67 -6.04
N ASP A 208 -5.05 8.72 -6.52
CA ASP A 208 -5.63 8.77 -7.88
C ASP A 208 -6.64 7.62 -8.13
N ASN A 209 -7.66 7.58 -7.27
CA ASN A 209 -8.79 6.65 -7.32
C ASN A 209 -10.13 7.41 -7.15
N GLU A 210 -11.25 6.68 -7.03
CA GLU A 210 -12.59 7.25 -6.89
C GLU A 210 -13.23 6.95 -5.52
N LEU A 211 -12.42 6.71 -4.48
CA LEU A 211 -12.91 6.36 -3.15
C LEU A 211 -13.70 7.51 -2.52
N THR A 212 -14.86 7.21 -1.94
CA THR A 212 -15.68 8.20 -1.20
C THR A 212 -15.52 8.12 0.31
N GLU A 213 -15.06 6.99 0.83
CA GLU A 213 -14.83 6.76 2.24
C GLU A 213 -13.65 5.78 2.47
N LEU A 214 -13.06 5.85 3.66
CA LEU A 214 -12.19 4.81 4.18
C LEU A 214 -12.97 4.01 5.24
N PRO A 215 -12.90 2.67 5.25
CA PRO A 215 -13.62 1.86 6.22
C PRO A 215 -13.06 2.03 7.65
N GLU A 216 -13.88 1.79 8.67
CA GLU A 216 -13.45 1.89 10.08
C GLU A 216 -12.39 0.85 10.46
N SER A 217 -12.32 -0.27 9.74
CA SER A 217 -11.24 -1.24 9.90
C SER A 217 -9.85 -0.71 9.52
N ILE A 218 -9.73 0.46 8.86
CA ILE A 218 -8.42 1.04 8.54
C ILE A 218 -7.57 1.25 9.80
N GLY A 219 -8.19 1.57 10.95
CA GLY A 219 -7.50 1.70 12.23
C GLY A 219 -6.84 0.42 12.76
N ASN A 220 -7.20 -0.75 12.21
CA ASN A 220 -6.57 -2.03 12.59
C ASN A 220 -5.14 -2.18 12.03
N LEU A 221 -4.73 -1.33 11.07
CA LEU A 221 -3.42 -1.37 10.42
C LEU A 221 -2.32 -0.77 11.31
N SER A 222 -2.12 -1.36 12.49
CA SER A 222 -1.22 -0.85 13.53
C SER A 222 0.26 -0.70 13.12
N ASN A 223 0.69 -1.38 12.04
CA ASN A 223 2.04 -1.28 11.48
C ASN A 223 2.17 -0.26 10.33
N LEU A 224 1.07 0.38 9.93
CA LEU A 224 1.04 1.31 8.79
C LEU A 224 1.86 2.55 9.11
N LEU A 225 2.85 2.83 8.27
CA LEU A 225 3.70 4.02 8.34
C LEU A 225 3.28 5.10 7.34
N TYR A 226 2.75 4.68 6.19
CA TYR A 226 2.36 5.58 5.10
C TYR A 226 0.94 5.26 4.64
N LEU A 227 0.06 6.24 4.74
CA LEU A 227 -1.28 6.23 4.17
C LEU A 227 -1.38 7.39 3.18
N ILE A 228 -1.32 7.06 1.89
CA ILE A 228 -1.37 8.02 0.80
C ILE A 228 -2.67 7.79 0.02
N ALA A 229 -3.63 8.70 0.19
CA ALA A 229 -4.98 8.62 -0.35
C ALA A 229 -5.44 9.95 -0.97
N ASN A 230 -4.49 10.78 -1.42
CA ASN A 230 -4.77 12.01 -2.15
C ASN A 230 -5.39 11.74 -3.53
N PHE A 231 -6.04 12.75 -4.12
CA PHE A 231 -6.77 12.61 -5.39
C PHE A 231 -7.81 11.47 -5.36
N ASN A 232 -8.72 11.57 -4.39
CA ASN A 232 -9.91 10.72 -4.28
C ASN A 232 -11.15 11.61 -4.13
N ASN A 233 -12.30 11.02 -3.76
CA ASN A 233 -13.54 11.74 -3.46
C ASN A 233 -13.92 11.57 -1.98
N LEU A 234 -12.96 11.42 -1.08
CA LEU A 234 -13.21 11.16 0.34
C LEU A 234 -13.98 12.33 0.96
N ILE A 235 -15.12 12.06 1.58
CA ILE A 235 -15.96 13.10 2.23
C ILE A 235 -15.70 13.25 3.73
N ALA A 236 -15.10 12.23 4.34
CA ALA A 236 -14.78 12.17 5.77
C ALA A 236 -13.64 11.17 6.02
N LEU A 237 -13.01 11.30 7.18
CA LEU A 237 -12.06 10.32 7.71
C LEU A 237 -12.73 9.53 8.86
N PRO A 238 -12.52 8.22 8.97
CA PRO A 238 -13.11 7.41 10.04
C PRO A 238 -12.49 7.76 11.40
N ASP A 239 -13.26 7.60 12.48
CA ASP A 239 -12.78 7.90 13.83
C ASP A 239 -11.62 6.96 14.23
N SER A 240 -11.63 5.73 13.74
CA SER A 240 -10.54 4.75 13.91
C SER A 240 -9.20 5.16 13.27
N LEU A 241 -9.14 6.23 12.46
CA LEU A 241 -7.87 6.70 11.89
C LEU A 241 -6.83 6.98 12.98
N GLY A 242 -7.26 7.49 14.14
CA GLY A 242 -6.39 7.73 15.30
C GLY A 242 -5.76 6.48 15.92
N ASP A 243 -6.23 5.28 15.58
CA ASP A 243 -5.67 4.01 16.06
C ASP A 243 -4.41 3.58 15.29
N LEU A 244 -4.07 4.27 14.19
CA LEU A 244 -2.87 4.06 13.38
C LEU A 244 -1.60 4.57 14.11
N SER A 245 -1.29 3.95 15.25
CA SER A 245 -0.24 4.40 16.17
C SER A 245 1.17 4.48 15.57
N SER A 246 1.45 3.79 14.46
CA SER A 246 2.75 3.84 13.77
C SER A 246 2.81 4.85 12.62
N LEU A 247 1.71 5.53 12.29
CA LEU A 247 1.62 6.36 11.09
C LEU A 247 2.61 7.53 11.14
N ILE A 248 3.40 7.66 10.07
CA ILE A 248 4.42 8.71 9.90
C ILE A 248 3.97 9.73 8.86
N TRP A 249 3.25 9.28 7.84
CA TRP A 249 2.80 10.13 6.74
C TRP A 249 1.34 9.84 6.43
N LEU A 250 0.50 10.86 6.64
CA LEU A 250 -0.88 10.91 6.18
C LEU A 250 -1.00 11.94 5.08
N ASP A 251 -1.42 11.48 3.90
CA ASP A 251 -1.72 12.34 2.77
C ASP A 251 -3.14 12.08 2.28
N VAL A 252 -4.01 13.06 2.46
CA VAL A 252 -5.41 13.03 2.03
C VAL A 252 -5.77 14.31 1.28
N GLY A 253 -4.77 14.99 0.71
CA GLY A 253 -5.01 16.21 -0.08
C GLY A 253 -5.82 15.94 -1.35
N TYR A 254 -6.43 16.97 -1.95
CA TYR A 254 -7.26 16.82 -3.16
C TYR A 254 -8.39 15.79 -2.97
N ASN A 255 -9.23 16.02 -1.96
CA ASN A 255 -10.41 15.22 -1.64
C ASN A 255 -11.61 16.16 -1.36
N GLN A 256 -12.68 15.69 -0.72
CA GLN A 256 -13.89 16.45 -0.37
C GLN A 256 -14.15 16.41 1.15
N ILE A 257 -13.09 16.30 1.97
CA ILE A 257 -13.20 16.06 3.41
C ILE A 257 -13.75 17.31 4.09
N GLY A 258 -14.91 17.21 4.75
CA GLY A 258 -15.57 18.35 5.39
C GLY A 258 -15.07 18.70 6.80
N TYR A 259 -14.54 17.71 7.53
CA TYR A 259 -14.06 17.86 8.91
C TYR A 259 -12.99 16.81 9.23
N ILE A 260 -12.13 17.14 10.20
CA ILE A 260 -11.11 16.23 10.74
C ILE A 260 -11.60 15.63 12.07
N PRO A 261 -11.55 14.29 12.27
CA PRO A 261 -12.00 13.67 13.51
C PRO A 261 -11.08 14.00 14.69
N GLU A 262 -11.64 14.09 15.89
CA GLU A 262 -10.88 14.33 17.15
C GLU A 262 -9.79 13.27 17.41
N SER A 263 -9.96 12.07 16.87
CA SER A 263 -8.99 10.99 17.01
C SER A 263 -7.65 11.28 16.31
N ILE A 264 -7.60 12.23 15.36
CA ILE A 264 -6.36 12.62 14.67
C ILE A 264 -5.23 12.93 15.65
N GLY A 265 -5.56 13.55 16.79
CA GLY A 265 -4.60 13.90 17.84
C GLY A 265 -3.93 12.73 18.54
N SER A 266 -4.28 11.48 18.19
CA SER A 266 -3.70 10.25 18.73
C SER A 266 -2.56 9.68 17.86
N LEU A 267 -2.28 10.29 16.71
CA LEU A 267 -1.21 9.87 15.80
C LEU A 267 0.18 10.33 16.29
N ASP A 268 0.64 9.74 17.39
CA ASP A 268 1.84 10.17 18.12
C ASP A 268 3.15 10.19 17.30
N ASN A 269 3.22 9.40 16.21
CA ASN A 269 4.41 9.27 15.36
C ASN A 269 4.33 10.07 14.04
N LEU A 270 3.26 10.84 13.84
CA LEU A 270 3.02 11.55 12.59
C LEU A 270 4.07 12.65 12.37
N ILE A 271 4.65 12.67 11.17
CA ILE A 271 5.66 13.65 10.73
C ILE A 271 5.12 14.47 9.56
N TYR A 272 4.43 13.84 8.62
CA TYR A 272 3.83 14.50 7.46
C TYR A 272 2.30 14.42 7.55
N LEU A 273 1.65 15.58 7.50
CA LEU A 273 0.20 15.74 7.50
C LEU A 273 -0.23 16.69 6.40
N TRP A 274 -0.74 16.12 5.31
CA TRP A 274 -1.21 16.88 4.15
C TRP A 274 -2.72 16.78 4.01
N LEU A 275 -3.37 17.94 4.17
CA LEU A 275 -4.82 18.13 4.22
C LEU A 275 -5.31 19.16 3.19
N PHE A 276 -4.41 19.70 2.37
CA PHE A 276 -4.73 20.76 1.42
C PHE A 276 -5.76 20.32 0.37
N ASP A 277 -6.43 21.28 -0.25
CA ASP A 277 -7.40 21.07 -1.32
C ASP A 277 -8.51 20.08 -0.93
N ASN A 278 -9.29 20.46 0.09
CA ASN A 278 -10.42 19.72 0.63
C ASN A 278 -11.58 20.68 0.95
N GLU A 279 -12.62 20.21 1.62
CA GLU A 279 -13.76 21.04 2.08
C GLU A 279 -13.72 21.29 3.60
N ILE A 280 -12.53 21.26 4.22
CA ILE A 280 -12.40 21.27 5.68
C ILE A 280 -12.84 22.63 6.21
N SER A 281 -13.89 22.63 7.03
CA SER A 281 -14.46 23.85 7.64
C SER A 281 -14.15 24.00 9.12
N SER A 282 -13.58 22.97 9.74
CA SER A 282 -13.14 22.99 11.14
C SER A 282 -12.06 21.95 11.40
N VAL A 283 -11.18 22.27 12.36
CA VAL A 283 -10.11 21.41 12.82
C VAL A 283 -10.21 21.24 14.35
N PRO A 284 -10.11 20.02 14.89
CA PRO A 284 -10.23 19.79 16.32
C PRO A 284 -8.98 20.25 17.09
N GLU A 285 -9.14 20.73 18.32
CA GLU A 285 -8.04 21.17 19.19
C GLU A 285 -7.00 20.05 19.42
N SER A 286 -7.45 18.80 19.42
CA SER A 286 -6.59 17.62 19.56
C SER A 286 -5.53 17.49 18.47
N ILE A 287 -5.70 18.12 17.30
CA ILE A 287 -4.67 18.16 16.25
C ILE A 287 -3.35 18.76 16.77
N CYS A 288 -3.41 19.68 17.72
CA CYS A 288 -2.22 20.30 18.31
C CYS A 288 -1.46 19.36 19.27
N ASN A 289 -1.98 18.16 19.54
CA ASN A 289 -1.23 17.13 20.26
C ASN A 289 -0.18 16.44 19.37
N LEU A 290 -0.29 16.61 18.04
CA LEU A 290 0.64 16.02 17.10
C LEU A 290 2.05 16.63 17.23
N GLY A 291 3.06 15.78 17.04
CA GLY A 291 4.47 16.18 17.02
C GLY A 291 4.95 16.78 15.70
N VAL A 292 4.04 17.16 14.80
CA VAL A 292 4.34 17.67 13.46
C VAL A 292 5.01 19.05 13.55
N ASP A 293 6.02 19.29 12.71
CA ASP A 293 6.62 20.62 12.56
C ASP A 293 5.75 21.48 11.65
N TRP A 294 4.83 22.23 12.25
CA TRP A 294 3.84 23.06 11.56
C TRP A 294 4.42 24.04 10.54
N ASN A 295 5.68 24.46 10.68
CA ASN A 295 6.32 25.46 9.81
C ASN A 295 7.48 24.88 8.99
N GLY A 296 7.86 23.64 9.26
CA GLY A 296 9.07 23.03 8.73
C GLY A 296 8.89 22.45 7.34
N TYR A 297 10.04 22.25 6.70
CA TYR A 297 10.18 21.60 5.41
C TYR A 297 11.29 20.55 5.49
N ASP A 298 11.13 19.49 4.72
CA ASP A 298 12.17 18.49 4.59
C ASP A 298 13.29 18.91 3.61
N VAL A 299 14.26 18.02 3.41
CA VAL A 299 15.42 18.27 2.54
C VAL A 299 15.06 18.44 1.06
N ASN A 300 13.85 18.03 0.66
CA ASN A 300 13.32 18.17 -0.69
C ASN A 300 12.39 19.39 -0.81
N PHE A 301 12.30 20.23 0.23
CA PHE A 301 11.38 21.36 0.32
C PHE A 301 9.90 20.94 0.29
N ALA A 302 9.58 19.71 0.70
CA ALA A 302 8.21 19.32 0.99
C ALA A 302 7.84 19.76 2.42
N PRO A 303 6.68 20.39 2.64
CA PRO A 303 6.29 20.83 3.97
C PRO A 303 5.91 19.62 4.84
N TYR A 304 6.16 19.69 6.14
CA TYR A 304 5.68 18.65 7.07
C TYR A 304 4.18 18.76 7.32
N PHE A 305 3.62 19.95 7.19
CA PHE A 305 2.20 20.23 7.32
C PHE A 305 1.73 21.14 6.18
N GLY A 306 0.54 20.92 5.64
CA GLY A 306 -0.09 21.84 4.69
C GLY A 306 -1.60 21.64 4.64
N ILE A 307 -2.36 22.74 4.65
CA ILE A 307 -3.83 22.74 4.68
C ILE A 307 -4.44 23.83 3.77
N GLY A 308 -3.68 24.37 2.81
CA GLY A 308 -4.17 25.38 1.86
C GLY A 308 -5.36 24.88 1.03
N GLY A 309 -6.22 25.78 0.53
CA GLY A 309 -7.37 25.39 -0.31
C GLY A 309 -8.46 24.61 0.46
N ASN A 310 -8.79 25.04 1.67
CA ASN A 310 -9.90 24.51 2.48
C ASN A 310 -10.88 25.63 2.85
N LEU A 311 -11.88 25.36 3.69
CA LEU A 311 -12.92 26.32 4.10
C LEU A 311 -12.66 26.89 5.51
N LEU A 312 -11.39 27.08 5.89
CA LEU A 312 -11.00 27.51 7.25
C LEU A 312 -10.96 29.04 7.37
N CYS A 313 -12.14 29.64 7.59
CA CYS A 313 -12.34 31.09 7.46
C CYS A 313 -12.50 31.87 8.75
N GLU A 314 -13.00 31.23 9.82
CA GLU A 314 -13.34 31.92 11.07
C GLU A 314 -12.88 31.14 12.31
N GLU A 315 -12.36 31.88 13.29
CA GLU A 315 -12.23 31.44 14.67
C GLU A 315 -13.64 31.27 15.31
N PRO A 316 -13.90 30.24 16.14
CA PRO A 316 -12.95 29.41 16.87
C PRO A 316 -12.71 28.02 16.24
N ASN A 317 -12.95 27.84 14.95
CA ASN A 317 -12.90 26.52 14.31
C ASN A 317 -11.47 26.08 13.91
N ILE A 318 -10.45 26.88 14.24
CA ILE A 318 -9.05 26.68 13.87
C ILE A 318 -8.18 26.76 15.14
N PRO A 319 -7.53 25.68 15.55
CA PRO A 319 -6.61 25.72 16.70
C PRO A 319 -5.39 26.62 16.44
N GLU A 320 -4.85 27.25 17.49
CA GLU A 320 -3.75 28.23 17.39
C GLU A 320 -2.50 27.65 16.68
N CYS A 321 -2.20 26.36 16.87
CA CYS A 321 -1.06 25.71 16.21
C CYS A 321 -1.20 25.65 14.68
N VAL A 322 -2.43 25.56 14.18
CA VAL A 322 -2.75 25.56 12.74
C VAL A 322 -2.87 27.00 12.24
N ALA A 323 -3.63 27.84 12.94
CA ALA A 323 -3.88 29.23 12.54
C ALA A 323 -2.61 30.09 12.42
N THR A 324 -1.57 29.76 13.20
CA THR A 324 -0.30 30.50 13.20
C THR A 324 0.80 29.84 12.35
N SER A 325 0.49 28.76 11.65
CA SER A 325 1.41 28.05 10.78
C SER A 325 1.76 28.88 9.54
N GLU A 326 3.04 28.96 9.19
CA GLU A 326 3.52 29.48 7.89
C GLU A 326 3.05 28.61 6.70
N ASN A 327 2.56 27.40 6.98
CA ASN A 327 2.05 26.46 6.00
C ASN A 327 0.51 26.36 5.97
N PHE A 328 -0.19 27.30 6.61
CA PHE A 328 -1.64 27.34 6.62
C PHE A 328 -2.25 27.41 5.20
N ASP A 329 -1.73 28.32 4.36
CA ASP A 329 -2.14 28.46 2.96
C ASP A 329 -1.22 27.70 1.98
N ILE A 330 -0.51 26.66 2.45
CA ILE A 330 0.41 25.90 1.61
C ILE A 330 -0.23 24.59 1.16
N ALA A 331 -0.09 24.32 -0.14
CA ALA A 331 -0.43 23.08 -0.81
C ALA A 331 0.74 22.59 -1.69
N LEU A 332 0.61 21.41 -2.28
CA LEU A 332 1.49 20.94 -3.35
C LEU A 332 0.80 21.08 -4.69
N ASP A 333 1.54 21.45 -5.74
CA ASP A 333 0.96 21.57 -7.08
C ASP A 333 0.26 20.27 -7.53
N GLN A 334 -1.00 20.37 -7.96
CA GLN A 334 -1.82 19.23 -8.33
C GLN A 334 -1.27 18.37 -9.48
N PHE A 335 -0.42 18.93 -10.37
CA PHE A 335 0.06 18.23 -11.57
C PHE A 335 1.41 17.55 -11.35
N TYR A 336 2.28 18.17 -10.56
CA TYR A 336 3.64 17.69 -10.34
C TYR A 336 3.86 17.11 -8.95
N TYR A 337 3.04 17.50 -7.98
CA TYR A 337 3.07 17.02 -6.58
C TYR A 337 4.47 17.03 -5.95
N SER A 338 5.30 17.99 -6.35
CA SER A 338 6.74 18.02 -6.02
C SER A 338 7.29 19.42 -5.74
N PHE A 339 6.44 20.44 -5.77
CA PHE A 339 6.78 21.76 -5.27
C PHE A 339 5.55 22.42 -4.64
N THR A 340 5.84 23.30 -3.69
CA THR A 340 4.86 24.01 -2.89
C THR A 340 4.21 25.13 -3.68
N VAL A 341 2.92 25.31 -3.51
CA VAL A 341 2.14 26.44 -4.00
C VAL A 341 1.42 27.09 -2.81
N VAL A 342 1.18 28.40 -2.92
CA VAL A 342 0.25 29.07 -2.02
C VAL A 342 -1.14 28.87 -2.58
N HIS A 343 -2.00 28.24 -1.80
CA HIS A 343 -3.42 28.09 -2.09
C HIS A 343 -4.20 28.57 -0.87
N GLU A 344 -4.75 29.78 -0.98
CA GLU A 344 -5.50 30.43 0.10
C GLU A 344 -6.76 29.62 0.44
N GLN A 345 -7.30 29.81 1.64
CA GLN A 345 -8.57 29.20 2.03
C GLN A 345 -9.72 29.72 1.14
N ASP A 346 -10.53 28.78 0.63
CA ASP A 346 -11.70 29.02 -0.21
C ASP A 346 -12.89 29.49 0.63
N CYS A 347 -12.78 30.66 1.22
CA CYS A 347 -13.87 31.24 1.99
C CYS A 347 -15.00 31.67 1.05
N PRO A 348 -16.18 31.01 1.09
CA PRO A 348 -17.28 31.42 0.25
C PRO A 348 -17.64 32.85 0.65
N ASP A 349 -17.79 33.74 -0.34
CA ASP A 349 -18.32 35.08 -0.13
C ASP A 349 -19.63 34.96 0.66
N ILE A 350 -19.57 35.27 1.95
CA ILE A 350 -20.73 35.12 2.81
C ILE A 350 -21.71 36.19 2.35
N ALA A 351 -22.85 35.80 1.78
CA ALA A 351 -23.89 36.76 1.40
C ALA A 351 -24.27 37.60 2.64
N GLY A 352 -23.88 38.88 2.63
CA GLY A 352 -23.98 39.79 3.76
C GLY A 352 -22.67 40.29 4.35
N ASP A 353 -21.53 39.66 4.10
CA ASP A 353 -20.19 40.13 4.49
C ASP A 353 -19.68 41.13 3.45
N ALA A 354 -20.32 42.30 3.40
CA ALA A 354 -20.00 43.34 2.43
C ALA A 354 -18.60 43.93 2.61
N ASN A 355 -17.93 43.64 3.74
CA ASN A 355 -16.62 44.19 4.07
C ASN A 355 -15.48 43.16 4.00
N LEU A 356 -15.81 41.89 3.74
CA LEU A 356 -14.91 40.74 3.59
C LEU A 356 -14.01 40.54 4.83
N ASP A 357 -14.57 40.77 6.03
CA ASP A 357 -13.89 40.46 7.30
C ASP A 357 -14.21 39.06 7.83
N GLY A 358 -15.05 38.30 7.12
CA GLY A 358 -15.51 36.97 7.48
C GLY A 358 -16.68 36.98 8.47
N GLU A 359 -17.13 38.13 8.99
CA GLU A 359 -18.21 38.17 9.97
C GLU A 359 -19.42 38.98 9.47
N ILE A 360 -20.61 38.36 9.41
CA ILE A 360 -21.84 39.14 9.16
C ILE A 360 -22.26 39.93 10.41
N ASN A 361 -21.95 41.21 10.44
CA ASN A 361 -22.20 42.10 11.57
C ASN A 361 -22.60 43.54 11.13
N VAL A 362 -22.61 44.48 12.08
CA VAL A 362 -23.05 45.86 11.81
C VAL A 362 -22.09 46.64 10.91
N LEU A 363 -20.82 46.23 10.83
CA LEU A 363 -19.83 46.82 9.94
C LEU A 363 -20.20 46.57 8.48
N ASP A 364 -20.74 45.41 8.14
CA ASP A 364 -21.25 45.14 6.79
C ASP A 364 -22.42 46.02 6.41
N VAL A 365 -23.32 46.25 7.36
CA VAL A 365 -24.43 47.21 7.18
C VAL A 365 -23.87 48.61 6.89
N VAL A 366 -22.82 49.03 7.60
CA VAL A 366 -22.18 50.33 7.37
C VAL A 366 -21.49 50.37 6.01
N THR A 367 -20.77 49.32 5.64
CA THR A 367 -20.08 49.18 4.35
C THR A 367 -21.08 49.23 3.20
N LEU A 368 -22.15 48.44 3.27
CA LEU A 368 -23.22 48.38 2.27
C LEU A 368 -23.93 49.73 2.11
N VAL A 369 -24.23 50.43 3.23
CA VAL A 369 -24.82 51.78 3.19
C VAL A 369 -23.85 52.79 2.57
N ASN A 370 -22.56 52.72 2.89
CA ASN A 370 -21.55 53.61 2.31
C ASN A 370 -21.40 53.37 0.80
N TYR A 371 -21.48 52.13 0.35
CA TYR A 371 -21.47 51.80 -1.07
C TYR A 371 -22.70 52.34 -1.79
N ILE A 372 -23.91 52.07 -1.29
CA ILE A 372 -25.18 52.56 -1.85
C ILE A 372 -25.24 54.09 -1.91
N THR A 373 -24.64 54.77 -0.93
CA THR A 373 -24.59 56.24 -0.88
C THR A 373 -23.45 56.85 -1.70
N GLY A 374 -22.59 56.03 -2.32
CA GLY A 374 -21.47 56.46 -3.16
C GLY A 374 -20.29 57.03 -2.37
N ASN A 375 -20.15 56.65 -1.10
CA ASN A 375 -19.02 57.05 -0.25
C ASN A 375 -17.80 56.15 -0.43
N ILE A 376 -18.01 54.89 -0.86
CA ILE A 376 -16.97 53.91 -1.15
C ILE A 376 -17.33 53.15 -2.44
N ASP A 377 -16.32 52.57 -3.07
CA ASP A 377 -16.48 51.57 -4.12
C ASP A 377 -16.07 50.21 -3.53
N LEU A 378 -16.79 49.14 -3.90
CA LEU A 378 -16.47 47.76 -3.53
C LEU A 378 -15.69 47.09 -4.67
N ASP A 379 -14.83 46.11 -4.34
CA ASP A 379 -14.25 45.21 -5.34
C ASP A 379 -15.24 44.12 -5.79
N ASP A 380 -14.87 43.35 -6.81
CA ASP A 380 -15.78 42.38 -7.44
C ASP A 380 -16.28 41.29 -6.46
N ASN A 381 -15.47 40.91 -5.46
CA ASN A 381 -15.84 39.91 -4.45
C ASN A 381 -16.80 40.52 -3.41
N ALA A 382 -16.50 41.73 -2.94
CA ALA A 382 -17.36 42.46 -2.01
C ALA A 382 -18.70 42.84 -2.65
N VAL A 383 -18.75 43.06 -3.97
CA VAL A 383 -20.00 43.26 -4.74
C VAL A 383 -20.88 42.01 -4.71
N ALA A 384 -20.29 40.81 -4.85
CA ALA A 384 -21.04 39.56 -4.76
C ALA A 384 -21.59 39.34 -3.35
N ALA A 385 -20.76 39.55 -2.32
CA ALA A 385 -21.19 39.45 -0.92
C ALA A 385 -22.25 40.50 -0.54
N ALA A 386 -22.23 41.68 -1.15
CA ALA A 386 -23.15 42.78 -0.91
C ALA A 386 -24.57 42.57 -1.49
N ASP A 387 -24.75 41.70 -2.48
CA ASP A 387 -26.06 41.33 -3.04
C ASP A 387 -26.73 40.24 -2.17
N VAL A 388 -27.13 40.62 -0.96
CA VAL A 388 -27.60 39.69 0.08
C VAL A 388 -28.89 38.96 -0.32
N ASN A 389 -29.69 39.56 -1.21
CA ASN A 389 -30.96 39.00 -1.65
C ASN A 389 -30.87 38.26 -3.02
N ASN A 390 -29.70 38.26 -3.67
CA ASN A 390 -29.40 37.67 -4.98
C ASN A 390 -30.34 38.16 -6.11
N ASP A 391 -30.62 39.47 -6.18
CA ASP A 391 -31.44 40.07 -7.25
C ASP A 391 -30.63 40.82 -8.32
N GLU A 392 -29.30 40.72 -8.25
CA GLU A 392 -28.31 41.37 -9.11
C GLU A 392 -28.27 42.91 -8.94
N ASN A 393 -28.96 43.48 -7.94
CA ASN A 393 -28.89 44.90 -7.60
C ASN A 393 -28.54 45.09 -6.13
N ILE A 394 -27.46 45.82 -5.87
CA ILE A 394 -27.12 46.22 -4.50
C ILE A 394 -27.88 47.51 -4.14
N ASP A 395 -28.91 47.38 -3.32
CA ASP A 395 -29.73 48.49 -2.87
C ASP A 395 -30.20 48.37 -1.39
N VAL A 396 -31.17 49.20 -1.00
CA VAL A 396 -31.67 49.25 0.37
C VAL A 396 -32.33 47.93 0.81
N LEU A 397 -32.81 47.11 -0.13
CA LEU A 397 -33.35 45.79 0.16
C LEU A 397 -32.27 44.84 0.69
N ASP A 398 -31.03 44.95 0.21
CA ASP A 398 -29.90 44.17 0.73
C ASP A 398 -29.54 44.59 2.15
N VAL A 399 -29.54 45.91 2.42
CA VAL A 399 -29.37 46.43 3.78
C VAL A 399 -30.45 45.91 4.73
N VAL A 400 -31.71 45.89 4.29
CA VAL A 400 -32.82 45.37 5.09
C VAL A 400 -32.69 43.87 5.30
N THR A 401 -32.29 43.13 4.27
CA THR A 401 -32.10 41.68 4.32
C THR A 401 -30.96 41.32 5.27
N LEU A 402 -29.83 42.02 5.15
CA LEU A 402 -28.67 41.92 6.02
C LEU A 402 -28.99 42.21 7.48
N VAL A 403 -29.67 43.32 7.76
CA VAL A 403 -30.11 43.66 9.13
C VAL A 403 -31.04 42.59 9.69
N ASN A 404 -31.98 42.07 8.90
CA ASN A 404 -32.86 40.99 9.33
C ASN A 404 -32.09 39.68 9.60
N LEU A 405 -31.02 39.43 8.85
CA LEU A 405 -30.15 38.27 9.02
C LEU A 405 -29.35 38.38 10.33
N ILE A 406 -28.75 39.54 10.59
CA ILE A 406 -28.03 39.85 11.84
C ILE A 406 -28.95 39.74 13.05
N LEU A 407 -30.19 40.26 12.97
CA LEU A 407 -31.14 40.25 14.09
C LEU A 407 -31.76 38.87 14.38
N ARG A 408 -31.56 37.88 13.51
CA ARG A 408 -32.04 36.50 13.67
C ARG A 408 -30.99 35.55 14.23
N ARG A 409 -29.71 35.94 14.18
CA ARG A 409 -28.63 35.35 14.98
C ARG A 409 -28.74 35.87 16.41
#